data_AF-A0A947NFY6-F1
#
_entry.id   AF-A0A947NFY6-F1
#
_cell.length_a   1.000
_cell.length_b   1.000
_cell.length_c   1.000
_cell.angle_alpha   90.00
_cell.angle_beta   90.00
_cell.angle_gamma   90.00
#
_symmetry.space_group_name_H-M   'P 1'
#
loop_
_entity.id
_entity.type
_entity.pdbx_description
1 polymer ?
#
loop_
_entity_poly.entity_id
_entity_poly.type
_entity_poly.pdbx_seq_one_letter_code
_entity_poly.pdbx_strand_id
1 'polypeptide(L)'
;MLCSSLWATQGWSSGLNDSGQLQCYDAKGKVIDCTQSPDDGRYGRDVAASTGRLDKVGQGKSGFDFTKIANNGTELPFSAKLGNEPGDWACTRDNVTGLFWEVKTAAQNDLRHGGHRYHWYSSDPAINGGDSGTRGDPVFDTCKATLPDSLCNTQAYVAAINASNLCGLSDWRLPVLPELQSLVDYGAKQAPTIDVDFFPNTAANWYWVQNVKTSSPTSEVWNVHFGKALSGVGNKDMQYPIRLVRKAK
;
A
#
# COMPACT_ATOMS: atom_id res chain seq x y z
N MET A 1 -18.24 9.05 10.09
CA MET A 1 -17.10 8.13 9.87
C MET A 1 -17.07 7.18 11.04
N LEU A 2 -17.30 5.89 10.82
CA LEU A 2 -17.25 4.88 11.88
C LEU A 2 -16.02 4.03 11.65
N CYS A 3 -15.00 4.20 12.49
CA CYS A 3 -14.00 3.16 12.70
C CYS A 3 -14.65 2.14 13.66
N SER A 4 -15.41 1.20 13.11
CA SER A 4 -15.96 0.10 13.90
C SER A 4 -14.93 -1.01 13.99
N SER A 5 -14.21 -1.04 15.11
CA SER A 5 -13.36 -2.13 15.56
C SER A 5 -14.20 -3.38 15.87
N LEU A 6 -14.27 -4.30 14.92
CA LEU A 6 -14.56 -5.71 15.16
C LEU A 6 -13.55 -6.52 14.34
N TRP A 7 -13.26 -7.75 14.79
CA TRP A 7 -12.26 -8.71 14.30
C TRP A 7 -10.91 -8.73 15.05
N ALA A 8 -10.99 -8.93 16.38
CA ALA A 8 -10.03 -9.79 17.05
C ALA A 8 -10.48 -11.26 16.86
N THR A 9 -9.75 -12.04 16.08
CA THR A 9 -9.48 -13.50 16.26
C THR A 9 -8.89 -14.08 14.97
N GLN A 10 -7.57 -13.96 14.81
CA GLN A 10 -6.66 -14.98 14.24
C GLN A 10 -5.27 -14.37 13.96
N GLY A 11 -4.34 -14.52 14.91
CA GLY A 11 -2.90 -14.64 14.65
C GLY A 11 -2.18 -13.57 13.82
N TRP A 12 -2.41 -12.27 14.06
CA TRP A 12 -1.47 -11.22 13.64
C TRP A 12 -0.56 -10.91 14.82
N SER A 13 0.72 -11.29 14.77
CA SER A 13 1.69 -11.00 15.85
C SER A 13 2.28 -9.58 15.79
N SER A 14 1.76 -8.71 14.91
CA SER A 14 2.13 -7.30 14.80
C SER A 14 0.87 -6.50 14.47
N GLY A 15 0.62 -5.42 15.22
CA GLY A 15 -0.52 -4.53 14.99
C GLY A 15 -0.43 -3.81 13.64
N LEU A 16 -1.55 -3.23 13.18
CA LEU A 16 -1.53 -2.29 12.06
C LEU A 16 -0.91 -0.95 12.48
N ASN A 17 -0.49 -0.14 11.52
CA ASN A 17 -0.13 1.25 11.81
C ASN A 17 -1.29 2.01 12.45
N ASP A 18 -0.93 2.98 13.28
CA ASP A 18 -1.82 4.04 13.77
C ASP A 18 -2.22 4.96 12.61
N SER A 19 -3.28 5.76 12.74
CA SER A 19 -3.85 6.51 11.61
C SER A 19 -2.99 7.69 11.11
N GLY A 20 -1.94 8.08 11.82
CA GLY A 20 -1.17 9.30 11.55
C GLY A 20 -1.81 10.56 12.13
N GLN A 21 -2.95 10.44 12.81
CA GLN A 21 -3.83 11.54 13.16
C GLN A 21 -3.69 11.94 14.64
N LEU A 22 -3.45 13.23 14.91
CA LEU A 22 -3.40 13.78 16.28
C LEU A 22 -4.67 14.53 16.68
N GLN A 23 -5.61 14.71 15.75
CA GLN A 23 -6.86 15.44 15.96
C GLN A 23 -8.02 14.47 15.97
N CYS A 24 -9.04 14.70 16.81
CA CYS A 24 -10.26 13.90 16.79
C CYS A 24 -11.42 14.68 16.19
N TYR A 25 -12.37 13.96 15.60
CA TYR A 25 -13.50 14.54 14.90
C TYR A 25 -14.81 13.93 15.38
N ASP A 26 -15.88 14.74 15.40
CA ASP A 26 -17.22 14.20 15.60
C ASP A 26 -17.73 13.46 14.35
N ALA A 27 -18.90 12.84 14.45
CA ALA A 27 -19.50 12.11 13.33
C ALA A 27 -19.76 12.99 12.08
N LYS A 28 -19.76 14.32 12.21
CA LYS A 28 -19.96 15.30 11.15
C LYS A 28 -18.63 15.87 10.61
N GLY A 29 -17.49 15.38 11.09
CA GLY A 29 -16.17 15.83 10.66
C GLY A 29 -15.72 17.16 11.27
N LYS A 30 -16.36 17.61 12.36
CA LYS A 30 -15.91 18.80 13.10
C LYS A 30 -14.80 18.39 14.07
N VAL A 31 -13.72 19.17 14.13
CA VAL A 31 -12.65 18.98 15.14
C VAL A 31 -13.25 19.10 16.54
N ILE A 32 -12.98 18.10 17.38
CA ILE A 32 -13.39 18.04 18.78
C ILE A 32 -12.20 17.72 19.68
N ASP A 33 -12.35 17.94 20.98
CA ASP A 33 -11.42 17.37 21.95
C ASP A 33 -11.53 15.85 21.86
N CYS A 34 -10.39 15.18 21.73
CA CYS A 34 -10.30 13.74 21.73
C CYS A 34 -10.93 13.08 22.97
N THR A 35 -11.25 13.80 24.06
CA THR A 35 -11.92 13.23 25.27
C THR A 35 -13.26 12.64 24.90
N GLN A 36 -13.81 13.18 23.82
CA GLN A 36 -15.16 12.99 23.38
C GLN A 36 -15.22 12.04 22.17
N SER A 37 -14.09 11.47 21.74
CA SER A 37 -14.01 10.49 20.64
C SER A 37 -13.25 9.23 21.06
N PRO A 38 -13.69 8.02 20.66
CA PRO A 38 -12.92 6.78 20.78
C PRO A 38 -11.79 6.64 19.74
N ASP A 39 -11.56 7.65 18.89
CA ASP A 39 -10.48 7.64 17.89
C ASP A 39 -9.07 7.62 18.55
N ASP A 40 -8.08 7.17 17.79
CA ASP A 40 -6.69 6.99 18.22
C ASP A 40 -5.92 8.30 18.44
N GLY A 41 -6.47 9.47 18.08
CA GLY A 41 -5.82 10.79 18.23
C GLY A 41 -5.47 11.20 19.67
N ARG A 42 -5.68 10.31 20.65
CA ARG A 42 -5.48 10.51 22.08
C ARG A 42 -4.46 9.60 22.74
N TYR A 43 -4.20 8.45 22.12
CA TYR A 43 -3.30 7.42 22.62
C TYR A 43 -2.51 6.87 21.44
N GLY A 44 -1.88 5.71 21.60
CA GLY A 44 -1.18 5.09 20.48
C GLY A 44 0.14 5.74 20.11
N ARG A 45 0.63 5.35 18.95
CA ARG A 45 1.98 5.68 18.48
C ARG A 45 2.04 7.09 17.91
N ASP A 46 0.95 7.62 17.37
CA ASP A 46 0.89 8.99 16.88
C ASP A 46 1.14 10.01 18.01
N VAL A 47 0.43 9.86 19.13
CA VAL A 47 0.61 10.73 20.30
C VAL A 47 1.98 10.54 20.95
N ALA A 48 2.45 9.29 21.06
CA ALA A 48 3.78 9.00 21.59
C ALA A 48 4.88 9.67 20.74
N ALA A 49 4.76 9.66 19.42
CA ALA A 49 5.68 10.35 18.52
C ALA A 49 5.63 11.87 18.71
N SER A 50 4.44 12.46 18.82
CA SER A 50 4.27 13.91 19.00
C SER A 50 4.88 14.45 20.31
N THR A 51 4.99 13.59 21.32
CA THR A 51 5.53 13.93 22.65
C THR A 51 7.00 13.52 22.82
N GLY A 52 7.65 13.01 21.78
CA GLY A 52 9.05 12.54 21.82
C GLY A 52 9.24 11.30 22.69
N ARG A 53 8.19 10.50 22.88
CA ARG A 53 8.17 9.29 23.73
C ARG A 53 8.10 7.99 22.93
N LEU A 54 8.14 8.07 21.60
CA LEU A 54 8.16 6.91 20.73
C LEU A 54 9.58 6.67 20.24
N ASP A 55 10.19 5.59 20.72
CA ASP A 55 11.42 5.06 20.13
C ASP A 55 11.07 4.41 18.79
N LYS A 56 11.68 4.91 17.71
CA LYS A 56 11.53 4.36 16.36
C LYS A 56 12.79 3.61 15.96
N VAL A 57 12.62 2.49 15.25
CA VAL A 57 13.71 1.73 14.64
C VAL A 57 14.25 2.48 13.42
N GLY A 58 13.35 3.01 12.60
CA GLY A 58 13.64 3.77 11.40
C GLY A 58 13.12 5.20 11.49
N GLN A 59 12.51 5.69 10.40
CA GLN A 59 11.95 7.04 10.32
C GLN A 59 10.52 6.98 9.80
N GLY A 60 9.77 8.07 9.93
CA GLY A 60 8.42 8.19 9.40
C GLY A 60 7.63 9.26 10.13
N LYS A 61 6.54 9.73 9.52
CA LYS A 61 5.65 10.74 10.12
C LYS A 61 4.82 10.15 11.26
N SER A 62 4.46 10.99 12.24
CA SER A 62 3.59 10.62 13.37
C SER A 62 3.99 9.26 13.97
N GLY A 63 3.08 8.30 14.09
CA GLY A 63 3.38 6.95 14.53
C GLY A 63 4.25 6.21 13.53
N PHE A 64 4.04 6.29 12.22
CA PHE A 64 4.71 5.44 11.22
C PHE A 64 6.22 5.26 11.43
N ASP A 65 6.71 4.04 11.25
CA ASP A 65 8.12 3.68 11.43
C ASP A 65 8.58 2.75 10.30
N PHE A 66 9.46 3.28 9.47
CA PHE A 66 9.87 2.68 8.22
C PHE A 66 11.39 2.63 8.08
N THR A 67 11.90 1.54 7.51
CA THR A 67 13.30 1.36 7.14
C THR A 67 13.43 1.18 5.63
N LYS A 68 14.37 1.88 5.00
CA LYS A 68 14.69 1.72 3.58
C LYS A 68 15.49 0.44 3.37
N ILE A 69 15.16 -0.32 2.34
CA ILE A 69 15.78 -1.60 1.99
C ILE A 69 16.29 -1.53 0.55
N ALA A 70 17.53 -1.97 0.35
CA ALA A 70 18.20 -1.98 -0.94
C ALA A 70 17.66 -3.07 -1.88
N ASN A 71 17.95 -2.97 -3.19
CA ASN A 71 17.64 -4.01 -4.17
C ASN A 71 18.23 -5.40 -3.81
N ASN A 72 19.38 -5.44 -3.14
CA ASN A 72 20.00 -6.69 -2.65
C ASN A 72 19.48 -7.15 -1.27
N GLY A 73 18.56 -6.41 -0.66
CA GLY A 73 17.94 -6.74 0.63
C GLY A 73 18.62 -6.15 1.87
N THR A 74 19.72 -5.39 1.74
CA THR A 74 20.37 -4.76 2.90
C THR A 74 19.57 -3.56 3.41
N GLU A 75 19.60 -3.33 4.72
CA GLU A 75 19.07 -2.09 5.30
C GLU A 75 19.90 -0.88 4.90
N LEU A 76 19.23 0.24 4.70
CA LEU A 76 19.83 1.48 4.21
C LEU A 76 19.54 2.65 5.17
N PRO A 77 20.44 3.65 5.22
CA PRO A 77 20.17 4.88 5.94
C PRO A 77 19.02 5.66 5.29
N PHE A 78 18.37 6.52 6.07
CA PHE A 78 17.27 7.37 5.58
C PHE A 78 17.67 8.23 4.36
N SER A 79 18.93 8.64 4.25
CA SER A 79 19.47 9.42 3.14
C SER A 79 19.64 8.64 1.83
N ALA A 80 19.42 7.32 1.83
CA ALA A 80 19.59 6.50 0.64
C ALA A 80 18.60 6.90 -0.48
N LYS A 81 19.12 6.85 -1.71
CA LYS A 81 18.41 7.26 -2.91
C LYS A 81 17.72 6.05 -3.56
N LEU A 82 16.54 6.30 -4.10
CA LEU A 82 15.78 5.33 -4.88
C LEU A 82 16.50 5.07 -6.21
N GLY A 83 16.63 3.80 -6.58
CA GLY A 83 17.28 3.41 -7.82
C GLY A 83 17.18 1.91 -8.11
N ASN A 84 17.99 1.45 -9.05
CA ASN A 84 17.98 0.09 -9.58
C ASN A 84 19.30 -0.66 -9.36
N GLU A 85 20.35 0.00 -8.87
CA GLU A 85 21.59 -0.67 -8.52
C GLU A 85 21.41 -1.54 -7.27
N PRO A 86 22.22 -2.60 -7.07
CA PRO A 86 22.06 -3.52 -5.94
C PRO A 86 22.00 -2.84 -4.56
N GLY A 87 22.74 -1.74 -4.37
CA GLY A 87 22.77 -0.96 -3.12
C GLY A 87 21.77 0.19 -3.06
N ASP A 88 21.03 0.46 -4.14
CA ASP A 88 20.02 1.52 -4.16
C ASP A 88 18.76 1.09 -3.41
N TRP A 89 18.09 2.06 -2.80
CA TRP A 89 16.80 1.84 -2.15
C TRP A 89 15.75 1.38 -3.16
N ALA A 90 14.98 0.35 -2.81
CA ALA A 90 13.94 -0.20 -3.65
C ALA A 90 12.70 -0.72 -2.91
N CYS A 91 12.81 -0.99 -1.61
CA CYS A 91 11.68 -1.38 -0.77
C CYS A 91 11.67 -0.62 0.55
N THR A 92 10.50 -0.58 1.17
CA THR A 92 10.32 -0.04 2.52
C THR A 92 9.84 -1.15 3.43
N ARG A 93 10.57 -1.42 4.52
CA ARG A 93 10.05 -2.24 5.61
C ARG A 93 9.27 -1.34 6.55
N ASP A 94 8.08 -1.77 6.90
CA ASP A 94 7.28 -1.23 7.99
C ASP A 94 7.66 -1.96 9.29
N ASN A 95 8.28 -1.22 10.20
CA ASN A 95 8.77 -1.77 11.47
C ASN A 95 7.64 -2.01 12.48
N VAL A 96 6.44 -1.48 12.24
CA VAL A 96 5.26 -1.70 13.08
C VAL A 96 4.57 -3.01 12.69
N THR A 97 4.30 -3.18 11.40
CA THR A 97 3.56 -4.34 10.88
C THR A 97 4.48 -5.52 10.53
N GLY A 98 5.76 -5.27 10.32
CA GLY A 98 6.71 -6.25 9.77
C GLY A 98 6.52 -6.49 8.27
N LEU A 99 5.67 -5.73 7.59
CA LEU A 99 5.45 -5.85 6.15
C LEU A 99 6.58 -5.19 5.37
N PHE A 100 6.90 -5.77 4.22
CA PHE A 100 7.76 -5.12 3.22
C PHE A 100 6.88 -4.65 2.08
N TRP A 101 7.17 -3.44 1.63
CA TRP A 101 6.44 -2.75 0.59
C TRP A 101 7.35 -2.41 -0.58
N GLU A 102 6.86 -2.69 -1.77
CA GLU A 102 7.49 -2.28 -3.01
C GLU A 102 7.53 -0.74 -3.11
N VAL A 103 8.64 -0.14 -3.54
CA VAL A 103 8.74 1.30 -3.82
C VAL A 103 8.71 1.56 -5.32
N LYS A 104 7.90 2.55 -5.73
CA LYS A 104 7.67 2.92 -7.12
C LYS A 104 8.72 3.91 -7.62
N THR A 105 9.08 3.80 -8.90
CA THR A 105 10.10 4.60 -9.57
C THR A 105 9.49 5.67 -10.48
N ALA A 106 10.30 6.65 -10.89
CA ALA A 106 9.87 7.76 -11.73
C ALA A 106 10.09 7.52 -13.24
N ALA A 107 11.01 6.62 -13.62
CA ALA A 107 11.33 6.36 -15.02
C ALA A 107 10.21 5.57 -15.71
N GLN A 108 9.73 6.03 -16.87
CA GLN A 108 8.56 5.47 -17.56
C GLN A 108 8.77 4.05 -18.11
N ASN A 109 10.02 3.72 -18.45
CA ASN A 109 10.42 2.41 -18.94
C ASN A 109 10.75 1.41 -17.82
N ASP A 110 10.66 1.84 -16.56
CA ASP A 110 10.90 0.98 -15.41
C ASP A 110 9.66 0.14 -15.10
N LEU A 111 9.87 -1.14 -14.75
CA LEU A 111 8.81 -2.04 -14.32
C LEU A 111 8.00 -1.46 -13.15
N ARG A 112 8.65 -0.75 -12.22
CA ARG A 112 8.04 -0.16 -11.02
C ARG A 112 7.57 1.27 -11.22
N HIS A 113 7.42 1.74 -12.45
CA HIS A 113 6.99 3.11 -12.70
C HIS A 113 5.65 3.44 -12.01
N GLY A 114 5.60 4.53 -11.24
CA GLY A 114 4.39 4.96 -10.53
C GLY A 114 3.24 5.41 -11.45
N GLY A 115 3.53 5.67 -12.72
CA GLY A 115 2.55 5.99 -13.76
C GLY A 115 1.82 4.78 -14.34
N HIS A 116 2.31 3.55 -14.10
CA HIS A 116 1.67 2.34 -14.63
C HIS A 116 0.32 2.08 -13.98
N ARG A 117 -0.59 1.52 -14.77
CA ARG A 117 -1.95 1.15 -14.40
C ARG A 117 -2.20 -0.29 -14.84
N TYR A 118 -2.97 -1.01 -14.04
CA TYR A 118 -3.20 -2.43 -14.23
C TYR A 118 -4.68 -2.72 -14.12
N HIS A 119 -5.16 -3.59 -14.99
CA HIS A 119 -6.42 -4.27 -14.79
C HIS A 119 -6.30 -5.28 -13.65
N TRP A 120 -7.37 -5.46 -12.89
CA TRP A 120 -7.40 -6.52 -11.90
C TRP A 120 -7.66 -7.85 -12.60
N TYR A 121 -6.73 -8.80 -12.44
CA TYR A 121 -6.82 -10.12 -13.03
C TYR A 121 -6.29 -11.19 -12.07
N SER A 122 -7.02 -12.29 -11.98
CA SER A 122 -6.53 -13.53 -11.37
C SER A 122 -7.16 -14.75 -12.02
N SER A 123 -6.31 -15.65 -12.48
CA SER A 123 -6.67 -16.98 -12.96
C SER A 123 -7.07 -17.94 -11.84
N ASP A 124 -6.78 -17.61 -10.58
CA ASP A 124 -7.13 -18.45 -9.43
C ASP A 124 -8.60 -18.25 -9.01
N PRO A 125 -9.46 -19.28 -9.19
CA PRO A 125 -10.88 -19.18 -8.83
C PRO A 125 -11.12 -19.01 -7.34
N ALA A 126 -10.14 -19.34 -6.48
CA ALA A 126 -10.27 -19.16 -5.03
C ALA A 126 -10.29 -17.69 -4.61
N ILE A 127 -9.74 -16.79 -5.41
CA ILE A 127 -9.60 -15.36 -5.07
C ILE A 127 -10.25 -14.42 -6.07
N ASN A 128 -10.66 -14.91 -7.25
CA ASN A 128 -11.23 -14.06 -8.30
C ASN A 128 -12.74 -13.82 -8.18
N GLY A 129 -13.43 -14.48 -7.25
CA GLY A 129 -14.86 -14.25 -7.03
C GLY A 129 -15.72 -14.61 -8.25
N GLY A 130 -15.32 -15.64 -9.01
CA GLY A 130 -16.08 -16.16 -10.16
C GLY A 130 -15.88 -15.41 -11.48
N ASP A 131 -15.09 -14.33 -11.49
CA ASP A 131 -14.73 -13.57 -12.68
C ASP A 131 -13.22 -13.32 -12.67
N SER A 132 -12.48 -13.80 -13.67
CA SER A 132 -11.03 -13.62 -13.70
C SER A 132 -10.59 -12.19 -14.00
N GLY A 133 -11.47 -11.33 -14.53
CA GLY A 133 -11.12 -10.01 -15.06
C GLY A 133 -10.45 -10.08 -16.43
N THR A 134 -9.91 -8.94 -16.90
CA THR A 134 -9.26 -8.84 -18.22
C THR A 134 -7.75 -9.02 -18.12
N ARG A 135 -7.15 -9.64 -19.16
CA ARG A 135 -5.70 -9.82 -19.27
C ARG A 135 -4.94 -8.54 -19.65
N GLY A 136 -5.65 -7.48 -20.01
CA GLY A 136 -5.09 -6.20 -20.46
C GLY A 136 -5.23 -5.98 -21.97
N ASP A 137 -4.93 -4.76 -22.40
CA ASP A 137 -4.94 -4.28 -23.77
C ASP A 137 -3.50 -3.98 -24.24
N PRO A 138 -2.96 -4.73 -25.22
CA PRO A 138 -1.58 -4.59 -25.65
C PRO A 138 -1.31 -3.29 -26.44
N VAL A 139 -2.34 -2.54 -26.81
CA VAL A 139 -2.24 -1.32 -27.62
C VAL A 139 -2.28 -0.07 -26.75
N PHE A 140 -3.19 0.00 -25.77
CA PHE A 140 -3.44 1.24 -25.03
C PHE A 140 -2.85 1.27 -23.63
N ASP A 141 -2.53 0.11 -23.05
CA ASP A 141 -2.12 0.09 -21.65
C ASP A 141 -0.76 0.75 -21.41
N THR A 142 -0.64 1.38 -20.24
CA THR A 142 0.52 2.20 -19.86
C THR A 142 1.78 1.38 -19.60
N CYS A 143 1.62 0.14 -19.12
CA CYS A 143 2.72 -0.72 -18.69
C CYS A 143 3.19 -1.73 -19.76
N LYS A 144 2.58 -1.72 -20.95
CA LYS A 144 2.70 -2.76 -21.99
C LYS A 144 4.14 -3.06 -22.40
N ALA A 145 5.00 -2.04 -22.42
CA ALA A 145 6.40 -2.17 -22.80
C ALA A 145 7.30 -2.72 -21.67
N THR A 146 6.76 -2.86 -20.46
CA THR A 146 7.51 -3.25 -19.26
C THR A 146 7.13 -4.64 -18.73
N LEU A 147 6.06 -5.24 -19.26
CA LEU A 147 5.60 -6.58 -18.88
C LEU A 147 5.67 -7.57 -20.05
N PRO A 148 5.93 -8.86 -19.76
CA PRO A 148 5.83 -9.92 -20.76
C PRO A 148 4.45 -9.95 -21.43
N ASP A 149 4.45 -10.23 -22.74
CA ASP A 149 3.25 -10.32 -23.59
C ASP A 149 2.34 -9.08 -23.54
N SER A 150 2.86 -7.93 -23.11
CA SER A 150 2.12 -6.67 -22.96
C SER A 150 0.91 -6.77 -22.02
N LEU A 151 0.94 -7.71 -21.07
CA LEU A 151 -0.19 -8.01 -20.19
C LEU A 151 -0.23 -7.07 -18.98
N CYS A 152 -0.91 -5.92 -19.11
CA CYS A 152 -1.07 -4.96 -18.01
C CYS A 152 -2.15 -5.35 -17.01
N ASN A 153 -1.87 -6.41 -16.25
CA ASN A 153 -2.74 -6.88 -15.20
C ASN A 153 -1.97 -7.25 -13.92
N THR A 154 -2.72 -7.36 -12.82
CA THR A 154 -2.15 -7.61 -11.49
C THR A 154 -1.35 -8.91 -11.40
N GLN A 155 -1.81 -10.00 -12.00
CA GLN A 155 -1.12 -11.30 -11.93
C GLN A 155 0.22 -11.25 -12.68
N ALA A 156 0.25 -10.68 -13.88
CA ALA A 156 1.46 -10.52 -14.67
C ALA A 156 2.49 -9.62 -13.96
N TYR A 157 2.01 -8.55 -13.32
CA TYR A 157 2.88 -7.66 -12.55
C TYR A 157 3.52 -8.34 -11.34
N VAL A 158 2.72 -9.07 -10.55
CA VAL A 158 3.22 -9.84 -9.41
C VAL A 158 4.26 -10.85 -9.86
N ALA A 159 4.01 -11.56 -10.97
CA ALA A 159 4.98 -12.51 -11.52
C ALA A 159 6.30 -11.83 -11.93
N ALA A 160 6.25 -10.67 -12.59
CA ALA A 160 7.43 -9.94 -13.02
C ALA A 160 8.28 -9.41 -11.84
N ILE A 161 7.65 -8.89 -10.78
CA ILE A 161 8.36 -8.44 -9.58
C ILE A 161 9.00 -9.62 -8.82
N ASN A 162 8.31 -10.77 -8.76
CA ASN A 162 8.90 -11.96 -8.14
C ASN A 162 10.08 -12.51 -8.94
N ALA A 163 10.02 -12.45 -10.27
CA ALA A 163 11.11 -12.86 -11.14
C ALA A 163 12.34 -11.93 -11.02
N SER A 164 12.16 -10.65 -10.66
CA SER A 164 13.26 -9.71 -10.48
C SER A 164 13.98 -9.84 -9.13
N ASN A 165 13.48 -10.68 -8.22
CA ASN A 165 14.00 -10.82 -6.86
C ASN A 165 14.14 -9.47 -6.14
N LEU A 166 13.15 -8.59 -6.30
CA LEU A 166 13.17 -7.23 -5.74
C LEU A 166 13.48 -7.27 -4.23
N CYS A 167 14.54 -6.57 -3.83
CA CYS A 167 15.05 -6.50 -2.45
C CYS A 167 15.52 -7.85 -1.88
N GLY A 168 15.93 -8.77 -2.76
CA GLY A 168 16.29 -10.15 -2.40
C GLY A 168 15.08 -11.04 -2.08
N LEU A 169 13.87 -10.62 -2.48
CA LEU A 169 12.60 -11.24 -2.12
C LEU A 169 11.81 -11.63 -3.37
N SER A 170 11.10 -12.76 -3.32
CA SER A 170 10.44 -13.38 -4.49
C SER A 170 9.02 -13.90 -4.19
N ASP A 171 8.43 -13.45 -3.10
CA ASP A 171 7.11 -13.83 -2.55
C ASP A 171 6.20 -12.60 -2.38
N TRP A 172 6.36 -11.62 -3.26
CA TRP A 172 5.49 -10.46 -3.38
C TRP A 172 4.09 -10.86 -3.83
N ARG A 173 3.09 -10.15 -3.31
CA ARG A 173 1.67 -10.31 -3.65
C ARG A 173 0.95 -8.97 -3.64
N LEU A 174 -0.28 -8.96 -4.15
CA LEU A 174 -1.19 -7.86 -3.86
C LEU A 174 -1.48 -7.79 -2.34
N PRO A 175 -1.63 -6.58 -1.78
CA PRO A 175 -2.06 -6.41 -0.41
C PRO A 175 -3.54 -6.77 -0.26
N VAL A 176 -3.94 -7.15 0.96
CA VAL A 176 -5.36 -7.12 1.34
C VAL A 176 -5.76 -5.71 1.79
N LEU A 177 -7.06 -5.42 1.85
CA LEU A 177 -7.60 -4.10 2.15
C LEU A 177 -7.00 -3.47 3.42
N PRO A 178 -6.97 -4.15 4.58
CA PRO A 178 -6.39 -3.56 5.80
C PRO A 178 -4.90 -3.26 5.69
N GLU A 179 -4.15 -4.07 4.94
CA GLU A 179 -2.70 -3.85 4.77
C GLU A 179 -2.46 -2.56 3.99
N LEU A 180 -3.11 -2.39 2.83
CA LEU A 180 -2.89 -1.19 2.01
C LEU A 180 -3.45 0.06 2.69
N GLN A 181 -4.60 -0.06 3.36
CA GLN A 181 -5.19 1.04 4.11
C GLN A 181 -4.30 1.47 5.29
N SER A 182 -3.51 0.57 5.88
CA SER A 182 -2.57 0.91 6.95
C SER A 182 -1.39 1.78 6.51
N LEU A 183 -1.23 2.08 5.21
CA LEU A 183 -0.26 3.07 4.74
C LEU A 183 -0.84 4.48 4.63
N VAL A 184 -2.15 4.64 4.80
CA VAL A 184 -2.81 5.95 4.69
C VAL A 184 -2.45 6.81 5.90
N ASP A 185 -1.88 7.98 5.65
CA ASP A 185 -1.69 9.03 6.66
C ASP A 185 -2.96 9.90 6.69
N TYR A 186 -3.85 9.63 7.63
CA TYR A 186 -5.10 10.38 7.82
C TYR A 186 -4.86 11.79 8.40
N GLY A 187 -3.67 12.04 8.96
CA GLY A 187 -3.21 13.36 9.39
C GLY A 187 -2.75 14.26 8.23
N ALA A 188 -2.46 13.68 7.05
CA ALA A 188 -1.93 14.39 5.90
C ALA A 188 -2.86 15.51 5.42
N LYS A 189 -2.30 16.71 5.24
CA LYS A 189 -3.05 17.90 4.79
C LYS A 189 -3.07 18.07 3.27
N GLN A 190 -2.29 17.28 2.53
CA GLN A 190 -2.17 17.33 1.08
C GLN A 190 -2.08 15.92 0.51
N ALA A 191 -2.49 15.75 -0.74
CA ALA A 191 -2.38 14.49 -1.44
C ALA A 191 -0.96 14.30 -2.04
N PRO A 192 -0.45 13.05 -2.13
CA PRO A 192 -1.06 11.83 -1.62
C PRO A 192 -0.95 11.72 -0.08
N THR A 193 -1.98 11.13 0.53
CA THR A 193 -2.15 10.83 1.96
C THR A 193 -1.34 9.59 2.37
N ILE A 194 -0.02 9.68 2.19
CA ILE A 194 0.97 8.63 2.52
C ILE A 194 2.31 9.32 2.85
N ASP A 195 3.20 8.64 3.58
CA ASP A 195 4.55 9.15 3.82
C ASP A 195 5.42 9.12 2.54
N VAL A 196 5.44 10.22 1.80
CA VAL A 196 6.15 10.34 0.52
C VAL A 196 7.67 10.20 0.62
N ASP A 197 8.27 10.32 1.80
CA ASP A 197 9.70 10.09 2.01
C ASP A 197 10.06 8.59 1.93
N PHE A 198 9.06 7.73 2.14
CA PHE A 198 9.14 6.26 2.07
C PHE A 198 8.32 5.65 0.94
N PHE A 199 7.37 6.39 0.37
CA PHE A 199 6.53 5.96 -0.73
C PHE A 199 6.46 7.03 -1.83
N PRO A 200 7.60 7.42 -2.43
CA PRO A 200 7.63 8.35 -3.55
C PRO A 200 6.88 7.75 -4.76
N ASN A 201 6.55 8.63 -5.70
CA ASN A 201 5.85 8.27 -6.94
C ASN A 201 4.48 7.60 -6.70
N THR A 202 3.87 7.84 -5.52
CA THR A 202 2.48 7.46 -5.27
C THR A 202 1.55 8.46 -5.96
N ALA A 203 0.83 8.01 -6.98
CA ALA A 203 -0.27 8.78 -7.55
C ALA A 203 -1.41 8.97 -6.52
N ALA A 204 -2.01 10.15 -6.46
CA ALA A 204 -3.20 10.43 -5.67
C ALA A 204 -4.46 9.84 -6.35
N ASN A 205 -4.59 8.50 -6.32
CA ASN A 205 -5.62 7.74 -7.03
C ASN A 205 -6.05 6.51 -6.21
N TRP A 206 -7.00 5.74 -6.74
CA TRP A 206 -7.36 4.40 -6.29
C TRP A 206 -6.21 3.41 -6.53
N TYR A 207 -6.05 2.43 -5.65
CA TYR A 207 -5.08 1.34 -5.77
C TYR A 207 -5.75 0.01 -5.53
N TRP A 208 -5.48 -0.97 -6.38
CA TRP A 208 -6.07 -2.29 -6.20
C TRP A 208 -5.54 -3.01 -4.97
N VAL A 209 -6.44 -3.79 -4.35
CA VAL A 209 -6.10 -4.83 -3.37
C VAL A 209 -6.57 -6.19 -3.88
N GLN A 210 -6.21 -7.27 -3.20
CA GLN A 210 -6.60 -8.63 -3.58
C GLN A 210 -8.08 -8.93 -3.30
N ASN A 211 -8.68 -8.31 -2.28
CA ASN A 211 -10.04 -8.64 -1.84
C ASN A 211 -11.08 -8.28 -2.91
N VAL A 212 -11.77 -9.30 -3.43
CA VAL A 212 -13.01 -9.12 -4.20
C VAL A 212 -14.17 -8.79 -3.26
N LYS A 213 -15.23 -8.18 -3.81
CA LYS A 213 -16.48 -7.99 -3.06
C LYS A 213 -17.11 -9.36 -2.73
N THR A 214 -17.84 -9.47 -1.63
CA THR A 214 -18.32 -10.77 -1.10
C THR A 214 -19.43 -11.43 -1.92
N SER A 215 -20.00 -10.76 -2.93
CA SER A 215 -20.93 -11.36 -3.88
C SER A 215 -20.17 -12.18 -4.92
N SER A 216 -20.62 -13.39 -5.25
CA SER A 216 -20.04 -14.23 -6.32
C SER A 216 -21.14 -14.67 -7.27
N PRO A 217 -21.00 -14.51 -8.61
CA PRO A 217 -19.85 -13.89 -9.29
C PRO A 217 -19.79 -12.37 -9.05
N THR A 218 -18.59 -11.78 -9.12
CA THR A 218 -18.42 -10.32 -9.08
C THR A 218 -17.30 -9.81 -9.96
N SER A 219 -17.57 -8.72 -10.66
CA SER A 219 -16.58 -7.89 -11.34
C SER A 219 -16.00 -6.80 -10.44
N GLU A 220 -16.44 -6.69 -9.17
CA GLU A 220 -16.05 -5.63 -8.26
C GLU A 220 -14.94 -6.08 -7.28
N VAL A 221 -13.92 -5.24 -7.15
CA VAL A 221 -12.77 -5.44 -6.26
C VAL A 221 -12.61 -4.23 -5.35
N TRP A 222 -12.23 -4.45 -4.09
CA TRP A 222 -11.90 -3.36 -3.18
C TRP A 222 -10.66 -2.57 -3.65
N ASN A 223 -10.60 -1.30 -3.26
CA ASN A 223 -9.47 -0.42 -3.53
C ASN A 223 -9.31 0.64 -2.43
N VAL A 224 -8.13 1.26 -2.37
CA VAL A 224 -7.78 2.35 -1.43
C VAL A 224 -7.39 3.60 -2.22
N HIS A 225 -7.92 4.77 -1.86
CA HIS A 225 -7.67 6.05 -2.53
C HIS A 225 -6.68 6.94 -1.76
N PHE A 226 -5.43 6.99 -2.21
CA PHE A 226 -4.40 7.82 -1.54
C PHE A 226 -4.57 9.32 -1.75
N GLY A 227 -5.48 9.82 -2.59
CA GLY A 227 -5.79 11.26 -2.64
C GLY A 227 -6.88 11.72 -1.67
N LYS A 228 -7.59 10.78 -1.02
CA LYS A 228 -8.83 11.05 -0.26
C LYS A 228 -8.92 10.25 1.04
N ALA A 229 -7.90 9.46 1.38
CA ALA A 229 -7.86 8.62 2.57
C ALA A 229 -9.13 7.78 2.80
N LEU A 230 -9.61 7.10 1.75
CA LEU A 230 -10.84 6.28 1.81
C LEU A 230 -10.68 4.98 1.03
N SER A 231 -11.55 4.01 1.33
CA SER A 231 -11.68 2.76 0.57
C SER A 231 -12.97 2.75 -0.24
N GLY A 232 -12.99 1.92 -1.28
CA GLY A 232 -14.11 1.81 -2.20
C GLY A 232 -14.07 0.51 -3.00
N VAL A 233 -14.92 0.43 -4.02
CA VAL A 233 -14.95 -0.69 -4.96
C VAL A 233 -14.77 -0.17 -6.38
N GLY A 234 -14.11 -0.95 -7.23
CA GLY A 234 -13.96 -0.68 -8.65
C GLY A 234 -14.19 -1.94 -9.47
N ASN A 235 -14.63 -1.77 -10.70
CA ASN A 235 -14.80 -2.89 -11.63
C ASN A 235 -13.44 -3.35 -12.19
N LYS A 236 -13.29 -4.66 -12.45
CA LYS A 236 -12.05 -5.27 -12.96
C LYS A 236 -11.61 -4.77 -14.34
N ASP A 237 -12.52 -4.16 -15.11
CA ASP A 237 -12.24 -3.51 -16.38
C ASP A 237 -11.57 -2.12 -16.21
N MET A 238 -11.62 -1.53 -15.01
CA MET A 238 -10.89 -0.31 -14.69
C MET A 238 -9.40 -0.57 -14.54
N GLN A 239 -8.60 0.48 -14.75
CA GLN A 239 -7.16 0.44 -14.57
C GLN A 239 -6.73 1.30 -13.38
N TYR A 240 -6.12 0.68 -12.37
CA TYR A 240 -5.59 1.38 -11.20
C TYR A 240 -4.12 1.02 -10.95
N PRO A 241 -3.35 1.93 -10.33
CA PRO A 241 -2.08 1.61 -9.72
C PRO A 241 -2.16 0.43 -8.75
N ILE A 242 -1.03 -0.22 -8.49
CA ILE A 242 -0.85 -1.24 -7.47
C ILE A 242 0.46 -1.03 -6.73
N ARG A 243 0.55 -1.46 -5.48
CA ARG A 243 1.79 -1.51 -4.70
C ARG A 243 1.87 -2.87 -4.03
N LEU A 244 2.90 -3.63 -4.32
CA LEU A 244 3.00 -4.98 -3.79
C LEU A 244 3.48 -4.98 -2.34
N VAL A 245 3.09 -6.03 -1.63
CA VAL A 245 3.46 -6.28 -0.24
C VAL A 245 3.97 -7.70 -0.10
N ARG A 246 4.78 -7.94 0.94
CA ARG A 246 4.99 -9.27 1.49
C ARG A 246 5.11 -9.22 3.01
N LYS A 247 4.95 -10.38 3.64
CA LYS A 247 5.19 -10.53 5.08
C LYS A 247 6.68 -10.73 5.35
N ALA A 248 7.16 -10.29 6.52
CA ALA A 248 8.44 -10.76 7.04
C ALA A 248 8.40 -12.30 7.20
N LYS A 249 9.57 -12.94 7.03
CA LYS A 249 9.74 -14.36 7.37
C LYS A 249 9.90 -14.51 8.87
#